data_AF-G4TCN0-F1
#
_entry.id   AF-G4TCN0-F1
#
_cell.length_a   1.000
_cell.length_b   1.000
_cell.length_c   1.000
_cell.angle_alpha   90.00
_cell.angle_beta   90.00
_cell.angle_gamma   90.00
#
_symmetry.space_group_name_H-M   'P 1'
#
loop_
_entity.id
_entity.type
_entity.pdbx_description
1 polymer ?
#
loop_
_entity_poly.entity_id
_entity_poly.type
_entity_poly.pdbx_seq_one_letter_code
_entity_poly.pdbx_strand_id
1 'polypeptide(L)'
;MNDHERAIVQYGLGRFIETRDTQKYPKRSISVAEPLALISICRHLIGKESFATHVLNHLEYNSGKGFEVVAMVAFTRLLQNKLRISDLFNFHKQQPEWSHETAQIVSRASKSYVNYHSILHEPIFSDQALPFQAFDPEDVINWLTNDSSPAWCIPDSKMGPDLMTRIKLSNGNNILIVVQAKCWGVATSKGVSLPASETASAIRSLTPSRWFSETRRRNMGKIATKKQKTRIKKMLSVVSSFKILRVVVAAPLVPNLDSTTSQVQDAIKADESPLATIDLAHIAQAFSEIPDGHEIVRRLNWKRGENMMGAS
;
A
#
# COMPACT_ATOMS: atom_id res chain seq x y z
N MET A 1 47.71 7.56 -3.61
CA MET A 1 46.45 6.98 -3.16
C MET A 1 45.35 7.89 -3.64
N ASN A 2 44.45 7.38 -4.49
CA ASN A 2 43.38 8.19 -5.05
C ASN A 2 42.21 8.31 -4.03
N ASP A 3 41.30 9.27 -4.23
CA ASP A 3 40.21 9.51 -3.27
C ASP A 3 39.23 8.32 -3.17
N HIS A 4 39.11 7.52 -4.22
CA HIS A 4 38.27 6.32 -4.24
C HIS A 4 38.80 5.22 -3.30
N GLU A 5 40.11 5.00 -3.29
CA GLU A 5 40.80 4.07 -2.40
C GLU A 5 40.62 4.47 -0.92
N ARG A 6 40.65 5.78 -0.66
CA ARG A 6 40.47 6.34 0.69
C ARG A 6 39.02 6.18 1.18
N ALA A 7 38.04 6.37 0.30
CA ALA A 7 36.63 6.17 0.58
C ALA A 7 36.31 4.70 0.94
N ILE A 8 36.85 3.73 0.20
CA ILE A 8 36.61 2.29 0.43
C ILE A 8 37.02 1.87 1.85
N VAL A 9 38.15 2.38 2.35
CA VAL A 9 38.61 2.10 3.72
C VAL A 9 37.79 2.88 4.76
N GLN A 10 37.46 4.14 4.49
CA GLN A 10 36.65 4.97 5.40
C GLN A 10 35.25 4.38 5.65
N TYR A 11 34.64 3.76 4.64
CA TYR A 11 33.34 3.09 4.77
C TYR A 11 33.44 1.64 5.28
N GLY A 12 34.63 1.20 5.70
CA GLY A 12 34.86 -0.13 6.27
C GLY A 12 34.75 -1.27 5.25
N LEU A 13 34.75 -0.97 3.95
CA LEU A 13 34.62 -1.96 2.87
C LEU A 13 35.94 -2.65 2.55
N GLY A 14 37.07 -2.15 3.07
CA GLY A 14 38.38 -2.77 2.90
C GLY A 14 39.35 -2.37 3.99
N ARG A 15 40.51 -3.04 4.03
CA ARG A 15 41.64 -2.66 4.87
C ARG A 15 42.90 -2.54 4.05
N PHE A 16 43.84 -1.74 4.52
CA PHE A 16 45.18 -1.70 3.95
C PHE A 16 45.91 -2.99 4.28
N ILE A 17 46.48 -3.62 3.26
CA ILE A 17 47.45 -4.69 3.43
C ILE A 17 48.79 -4.14 2.94
N GLU A 18 49.78 -4.18 3.83
CA GLU A 18 51.14 -3.87 3.45
C GLU A 18 51.74 -5.10 2.79
N THR A 19 51.69 -5.13 1.46
CA THR A 19 52.34 -6.17 0.67
C THR A 19 53.85 -5.92 0.74
N ARG A 20 54.56 -6.79 1.47
CA ARG A 20 56.03 -6.85 1.44
C ARG A 20 56.45 -7.46 0.12
N ASP A 21 56.40 -6.66 -0.93
CA ASP A 21 57.06 -7.00 -2.17
C ASP A 21 58.57 -6.92 -1.93
N THR A 22 59.35 -7.86 -2.45
CA THR A 22 60.82 -7.93 -2.27
C THR A 22 61.57 -6.76 -2.91
N GLN A 23 60.87 -5.79 -3.46
CA GLN A 23 61.43 -4.57 -4.02
C GLN A 23 61.48 -3.44 -2.99
N LYS A 24 62.46 -2.56 -3.18
CA LYS A 24 63.03 -1.56 -2.27
C LYS A 24 62.06 -0.56 -1.60
N TYR A 25 60.76 -0.61 -1.90
CA TYR A 25 59.74 0.28 -1.34
C TYR A 25 58.42 -0.48 -1.09
N PRO A 26 57.88 -0.47 0.15
CA PRO A 26 56.63 -1.15 0.46
C PRO A 26 55.46 -0.50 -0.30
N LYS A 27 54.76 -1.28 -1.14
CA LYS A 27 53.55 -0.85 -1.82
C LYS A 27 52.34 -1.28 -0.99
N ARG A 28 51.61 -0.30 -0.45
CA ARG A 28 50.32 -0.54 0.22
C ARG A 28 49.28 -0.88 -0.84
N SER A 29 48.65 -2.05 -0.71
CA SER A 29 47.50 -2.45 -1.52
C SER A 29 46.25 -2.47 -0.63
N ILE A 30 45.08 -2.25 -1.21
CA ILE A 30 43.80 -2.36 -0.49
C ILE A 30 43.24 -3.73 -0.80
N SER A 31 42.92 -4.51 0.23
CA SER A 31 42.18 -5.75 0.10
C SER A 31 40.80 -5.56 0.68
N VAL A 32 39.79 -5.80 -0.16
CA VAL A 32 38.40 -5.96 0.27
C VAL A 32 38.27 -7.39 0.76
N ALA A 33 38.10 -7.57 2.07
CA ALA A 33 37.72 -8.87 2.61
C ALA A 33 36.18 -8.91 2.64
N GLU A 34 35.57 -9.83 1.89
CA GLU A 34 34.10 -9.98 1.78
C GLU A 34 33.33 -9.94 3.13
N PRO A 35 33.86 -10.44 4.27
CA PRO A 35 33.18 -10.30 5.56
C PRO A 35 32.98 -8.84 6.00
N LEU A 36 33.88 -7.92 5.65
CA LEU A 36 33.80 -6.51 6.04
C LEU A 36 32.82 -5.72 5.17
N ALA A 37 32.77 -5.99 3.86
CA ALA A 37 31.75 -5.40 2.99
C ALA A 37 30.35 -5.86 3.43
N LEU A 38 30.19 -7.15 3.75
CA LEU A 38 28.96 -7.68 4.30
C LEU A 38 28.65 -7.07 5.68
N ILE A 39 29.62 -6.95 6.59
CA ILE A 39 29.43 -6.32 7.91
C ILE A 39 29.10 -4.82 7.79
N SER A 40 29.67 -4.08 6.84
CA SER A 40 29.33 -2.67 6.61
C SER A 40 27.95 -2.52 5.98
N ILE A 41 27.57 -3.41 5.05
CA ILE A 41 26.19 -3.48 4.53
C ILE A 41 25.24 -3.85 5.67
N CYS A 42 25.56 -4.87 6.46
CA CYS A 42 24.78 -5.27 7.63
C CYS A 42 24.70 -4.15 8.66
N ARG A 43 25.78 -3.45 8.99
CA ARG A 43 25.76 -2.29 9.91
C ARG A 43 24.98 -1.13 9.35
N HIS A 44 25.07 -0.88 8.05
CA HIS A 44 24.26 0.13 7.39
C HIS A 44 22.78 -0.26 7.43
N LEU A 45 22.44 -1.53 7.19
CA LEU A 45 21.09 -2.10 7.26
C LEU A 45 20.55 -2.21 8.70
N ILE A 46 21.41 -2.48 9.68
CA ILE A 46 21.11 -2.57 11.12
C ILE A 46 20.99 -1.17 11.72
N GLY A 47 21.76 -0.21 11.21
CA GLY A 47 21.66 1.21 11.52
C GLY A 47 20.60 1.93 10.69
N LYS A 48 19.77 1.23 9.91
CA LYS A 48 18.70 1.89 9.16
C LYS A 48 17.65 2.43 10.11
N GLU A 49 17.14 3.60 9.71
CA GLU A 49 15.90 4.20 10.15
C GLU A 49 14.86 3.14 10.53
N SER A 50 14.24 3.27 11.71
CA SER A 50 13.20 2.35 12.11
C SER A 50 12.09 2.32 11.06
N PHE A 51 11.35 1.22 10.97
CA PHE A 51 10.22 1.12 10.05
C PHE A 51 9.28 2.32 10.18
N ALA A 52 9.08 2.81 11.41
CA ALA A 52 8.31 4.01 11.68
C ALA A 52 8.92 5.25 10.99
N THR A 53 10.22 5.50 11.15
CA THR A 53 10.92 6.59 10.46
C THR A 53 10.79 6.49 8.94
N HIS A 54 10.91 5.29 8.37
CA HIS A 54 10.76 5.11 6.92
C HIS A 54 9.36 5.50 6.42
N VAL A 55 8.32 5.08 7.15
CA VAL A 55 6.92 5.41 6.86
C VAL A 55 6.66 6.92 7.04
N LEU A 56 7.23 7.53 8.07
CA LEU A 56 7.11 8.98 8.33
C LEU A 56 7.77 9.79 7.22
N ASN A 57 8.99 9.43 6.81
CA ASN A 57 9.69 10.06 5.69
C ASN A 57 8.83 9.97 4.42
N HIS A 58 8.20 8.83 4.15
CA HIS A 58 7.29 8.70 3.01
C HIS A 58 6.04 9.58 3.13
N LEU A 59 5.44 9.67 4.31
CA LEU A 59 4.30 10.56 4.58
C LEU A 59 4.66 12.05 4.41
N GLU A 60 5.90 12.43 4.69
CA GLU A 60 6.35 13.83 4.58
C GLU A 60 6.71 14.21 3.14
N TYR A 61 7.52 13.40 2.45
CA TYR A 61 7.98 13.72 1.10
C TYR A 61 6.96 13.37 0.01
N ASN A 62 6.05 12.43 0.27
CA ASN A 62 5.05 11.99 -0.69
C ASN A 62 3.73 11.64 0.02
N SER A 63 3.09 12.64 0.62
CA SER A 63 1.92 12.45 1.47
C SER A 63 0.82 11.54 0.90
N GLY A 64 0.58 11.58 -0.42
CA GLY A 64 -0.30 10.64 -1.11
C GLY A 64 0.20 9.20 -1.03
N LYS A 65 1.34 8.90 -1.67
CA LYS A 65 1.88 7.52 -1.72
C LYS A 65 2.32 6.98 -0.36
N GLY A 66 2.85 7.84 0.50
CA GLY A 66 3.18 7.49 1.87
C GLY A 66 1.95 7.04 2.65
N PHE A 67 0.80 7.68 2.43
CA PHE A 67 -0.45 7.25 3.04
C PHE A 67 -0.99 5.94 2.47
N GLU A 68 -0.78 5.66 1.18
CA GLU A 68 -1.07 4.34 0.60
C GLU A 68 -0.27 3.24 1.33
N VAL A 69 1.02 3.45 1.58
CA VAL A 69 1.87 2.51 2.34
C VAL A 69 1.36 2.33 3.76
N VAL A 70 1.00 3.41 4.46
CA VAL A 70 0.42 3.35 5.81
C VAL A 70 -0.87 2.52 5.81
N ALA A 71 -1.77 2.78 4.87
CA ALA A 71 -3.02 2.04 4.75
C ALA A 71 -2.78 0.55 4.50
N MET A 72 -1.89 0.21 3.57
CA MET A 72 -1.52 -1.18 3.26
C MET A 72 -1.00 -1.93 4.50
N VAL A 73 -0.09 -1.30 5.26
CA VAL A 73 0.48 -1.86 6.49
C VAL A 73 -0.59 -2.03 7.56
N ALA A 74 -1.44 -1.01 7.74
CA ALA A 74 -2.52 -1.07 8.71
C ALA A 74 -3.52 -2.18 8.41
N PHE A 75 -4.00 -2.26 7.15
CA PHE A 75 -4.88 -3.34 6.71
C PHE A 75 -4.23 -4.70 6.92
N THR A 76 -2.94 -4.81 6.64
CA THR A 76 -2.21 -6.07 6.86
C THR A 76 -2.28 -6.52 8.30
N ARG A 77 -2.01 -5.64 9.27
CA ARG A 77 -2.07 -6.02 10.70
C ARG A 77 -3.49 -6.25 11.20
N LEU A 78 -4.41 -5.35 10.87
CA LEU A 78 -5.80 -5.43 11.34
C LEU A 78 -6.48 -6.72 10.87
N LEU A 79 -6.22 -7.11 9.63
CA LEU A 79 -6.76 -8.35 9.05
C LEU A 79 -5.94 -9.60 9.41
N GLN A 80 -4.86 -9.49 10.18
CA GLN A 80 -4.17 -10.65 10.77
C GLN A 80 -4.70 -11.05 12.13
N ASN A 81 -5.26 -10.08 12.85
CA ASN A 81 -5.84 -10.29 14.17
C ASN A 81 -7.24 -10.95 14.10
N LYS A 82 -7.62 -11.48 12.92
CA LYS A 82 -8.91 -12.16 12.65
C LYS A 82 -10.11 -11.35 13.14
N LEU A 83 -10.05 -10.03 12.97
CA LEU A 83 -11.17 -9.15 13.29
C LEU A 83 -12.35 -9.45 12.37
N ARG A 84 -13.57 -9.22 12.87
CA ARG A 84 -14.75 -9.24 12.01
C ARG A 84 -14.69 -8.06 11.06
N ILE A 85 -15.12 -8.27 9.83
CA ILE A 85 -15.14 -7.22 8.82
C ILE A 85 -16.01 -6.04 9.28
N SER A 86 -17.14 -6.29 9.93
CA SER A 86 -18.05 -5.27 10.47
C SER A 86 -17.44 -4.40 11.56
N ASP A 87 -16.46 -4.93 12.29
CA ASP A 87 -15.81 -4.20 13.38
C ASP A 87 -14.70 -3.28 12.82
N LEU A 88 -14.15 -3.65 11.65
CA LEU A 88 -13.09 -2.91 10.98
C LEU A 88 -13.63 -1.82 10.04
N PHE A 89 -14.76 -2.10 9.37
CA PHE A 89 -15.27 -1.29 8.27
C PHE A 89 -16.64 -0.70 8.57
N ASN A 90 -16.75 0.61 8.33
CA ASN A 90 -18.03 1.31 8.36
C ASN A 90 -18.71 1.17 7.00
N PHE A 91 -19.68 0.27 6.89
CA PHE A 91 -20.42 0.03 5.65
C PHE A 91 -21.43 1.14 5.34
N HIS A 92 -21.57 1.44 4.06
CA HIS A 92 -22.52 2.43 3.56
C HIS A 92 -23.62 1.74 2.74
N LYS A 93 -24.86 2.23 2.87
CA LYS A 93 -26.10 1.60 2.39
C LYS A 93 -26.43 0.30 3.11
N GLN A 94 -26.04 -0.84 2.54
CA GLN A 94 -26.41 -2.17 3.03
C GLN A 94 -25.14 -2.90 3.46
N GLN A 95 -25.10 -3.24 4.75
CA GLN A 95 -24.07 -4.11 5.29
C GLN A 95 -24.29 -5.54 4.75
N PRO A 96 -23.30 -6.15 4.10
CA PRO A 96 -23.44 -7.49 3.56
C PRO A 96 -23.45 -8.53 4.69
N GLU A 97 -24.18 -9.63 4.52
CA GLU A 97 -24.30 -10.70 5.54
C GLU A 97 -22.94 -11.26 5.97
N TRP A 98 -22.00 -11.37 5.02
CA TRP A 98 -20.65 -11.86 5.29
C TRP A 98 -19.76 -10.88 6.08
N SER A 99 -20.23 -9.67 6.39
CA SER A 99 -19.47 -8.70 7.19
C SER A 99 -19.25 -9.16 8.64
N HIS A 100 -20.09 -10.06 9.16
CA HIS A 100 -19.93 -10.62 10.50
C HIS A 100 -18.83 -11.70 10.57
N GLU A 101 -18.31 -12.12 9.42
CA GLU A 101 -17.22 -13.08 9.33
C GLU A 101 -15.89 -12.43 9.71
N THR A 102 -15.03 -13.22 10.34
CA THR A 102 -13.61 -12.86 10.50
C THR A 102 -12.90 -13.00 9.16
N ALA A 103 -11.86 -12.20 8.94
CA ALA A 103 -11.09 -12.23 7.70
C ALA A 103 -9.60 -12.32 7.94
N GLN A 104 -8.91 -12.94 6.98
CA GLN A 104 -7.46 -13.08 6.94
C GLN A 104 -6.95 -12.68 5.55
N ILE A 105 -5.92 -11.81 5.47
CA ILE A 105 -5.24 -11.56 4.19
C ILE A 105 -4.58 -12.85 3.70
N VAL A 106 -4.69 -13.11 2.40
CA VAL A 106 -4.12 -14.29 1.76
C VAL A 106 -3.26 -13.93 0.55
N SER A 107 -2.14 -14.65 0.40
CA SER A 107 -1.43 -14.77 -0.87
C SER A 107 -1.91 -16.03 -1.61
N ARG A 108 -1.56 -16.13 -2.89
CA ARG A 108 -1.88 -17.32 -3.69
C ARG A 108 -0.60 -18.14 -3.88
N ALA A 109 -0.67 -19.43 -3.54
CA ALA A 109 0.42 -20.39 -3.66
C ALA A 109 -0.14 -21.76 -4.13
N SER A 110 0.42 -22.31 -5.21
CA SER A 110 0.06 -23.63 -5.77
C SER A 110 -1.46 -23.84 -5.91
N LYS A 111 -2.17 -22.91 -6.56
CA LYS A 111 -3.65 -22.91 -6.76
C LYS A 111 -4.48 -22.77 -5.48
N SER A 112 -3.86 -22.58 -4.33
CA SER A 112 -4.53 -22.39 -3.05
C SER A 112 -4.29 -20.99 -2.48
N TYR A 113 -5.17 -20.57 -1.57
CA TYR A 113 -4.97 -19.36 -0.78
C TYR A 113 -4.29 -19.73 0.53
N VAL A 114 -3.15 -19.11 0.81
CA VAL A 114 -2.39 -19.29 2.04
C VAL A 114 -2.42 -18.02 2.86
N ASN A 115 -2.48 -18.17 4.19
CA ASN A 115 -2.54 -17.03 5.10
C ASN A 115 -1.26 -16.18 4.95
N TYR A 116 -1.44 -14.88 4.80
CA TYR A 116 -0.35 -13.94 4.71
C TYR A 116 0.09 -13.51 6.13
N HIS A 117 1.31 -13.88 6.51
CA HIS A 117 1.91 -13.60 7.80
C HIS A 117 2.92 -12.44 7.73
N SER A 118 2.45 -11.21 7.54
CA SER A 118 3.13 -9.89 7.69
C SER A 118 4.61 -9.86 8.05
N ILE A 119 5.29 -9.00 7.29
CA ILE A 119 6.69 -8.58 7.28
C ILE A 119 7.15 -7.86 8.57
N LEU A 120 6.33 -7.79 9.62
CA LEU A 120 6.64 -6.94 10.79
C LEU A 120 7.07 -7.69 12.06
N HIS A 121 6.98 -9.02 12.10
CA HIS A 121 7.25 -9.77 13.33
C HIS A 121 8.58 -10.53 13.38
N GLU A 122 9.31 -10.73 12.27
CA GLU A 122 10.55 -11.52 12.30
C GLU A 122 11.67 -10.98 11.39
N PRO A 123 12.93 -10.85 11.84
CA PRO A 123 14.05 -10.43 10.98
C PRO A 123 14.39 -11.39 9.82
N ILE A 124 13.61 -12.46 9.61
CA ILE A 124 13.83 -13.56 8.64
C ILE A 124 12.79 -13.48 7.49
N PHE A 125 12.46 -12.29 7.00
CA PHE A 125 11.58 -12.13 5.82
C PHE A 125 12.31 -12.34 4.50
N SER A 126 13.04 -13.46 4.34
CA SER A 126 13.65 -13.81 3.05
C SER A 126 12.63 -14.39 2.05
N ASP A 127 11.50 -14.92 2.51
CA ASP A 127 10.66 -15.79 1.68
C ASP A 127 9.28 -15.21 1.33
N GLN A 128 8.90 -14.06 1.92
CA GLN A 128 7.60 -13.46 1.62
C GLN A 128 7.69 -12.48 0.45
N ALA A 129 6.82 -12.72 -0.54
CA ALA A 129 6.79 -11.92 -1.76
C ALA A 129 6.34 -10.47 -1.46
N LEU A 130 7.15 -9.52 -1.93
CA LEU A 130 6.86 -8.08 -1.92
C LEU A 130 5.51 -7.77 -2.61
N PRO A 131 4.85 -6.65 -2.28
CA PRO A 131 3.68 -6.18 -3.03
C PRO A 131 3.97 -6.15 -4.54
N PHE A 132 3.01 -6.62 -5.33
CA PHE A 132 3.13 -6.68 -6.79
C PHE A 132 2.69 -5.36 -7.43
N GLN A 133 3.58 -4.68 -8.13
CA GLN A 133 3.23 -3.48 -8.90
C GLN A 133 2.64 -3.88 -10.26
N ALA A 134 1.39 -3.50 -10.53
CA ALA A 134 0.73 -3.75 -11.81
C ALA A 134 0.75 -2.50 -12.69
N PHE A 135 1.32 -2.60 -13.89
CA PHE A 135 1.45 -1.47 -14.83
C PHE A 135 0.37 -1.50 -15.92
N ASP A 136 -0.13 -2.68 -16.26
CA ASP A 136 -1.21 -2.84 -17.24
C ASP A 136 -2.29 -3.87 -16.82
N PRO A 137 -3.42 -3.98 -17.58
CA PRO A 137 -4.49 -4.92 -17.24
C PRO A 137 -4.08 -6.40 -17.16
N GLU A 138 -3.08 -6.84 -17.94
CA GLU A 138 -2.59 -8.23 -17.89
C GLU A 138 -1.81 -8.50 -16.61
N ASP A 139 -1.12 -7.50 -16.05
CA ASP A 139 -0.46 -7.64 -14.75
C ASP A 139 -1.50 -7.92 -13.64
N VAL A 140 -2.64 -7.22 -13.65
CA VAL A 140 -3.73 -7.47 -12.69
C VAL A 140 -4.34 -8.85 -12.90
N ILE A 141 -4.55 -9.27 -14.15
CA ILE A 141 -5.00 -10.65 -14.46
C ILE A 141 -4.00 -11.66 -13.90
N ASN A 142 -2.71 -11.47 -14.19
CA ASN A 142 -1.64 -12.35 -13.72
C ASN A 142 -1.63 -12.41 -12.20
N TRP A 143 -1.71 -11.29 -11.49
CA TRP A 143 -1.80 -11.28 -10.05
C TRP A 143 -3.03 -12.05 -9.53
N LEU A 144 -4.22 -11.85 -10.13
CA LEU A 144 -5.46 -12.54 -9.72
C LEU A 144 -5.43 -14.06 -10.02
N THR A 145 -4.80 -14.46 -11.12
CA THR A 145 -4.95 -15.82 -11.69
C THR A 145 -3.73 -16.71 -11.56
N ASN A 146 -2.53 -16.14 -11.36
CA ASN A 146 -1.29 -16.92 -11.22
C ASN A 146 -1.28 -17.68 -9.90
N ASP A 147 -0.72 -18.88 -9.92
CA ASP A 147 -0.64 -19.79 -8.79
C ASP A 147 0.39 -19.36 -7.75
N SER A 148 1.26 -18.41 -8.07
CA SER A 148 2.17 -17.77 -7.13
C SER A 148 2.04 -16.26 -7.25
N SER A 149 1.27 -15.63 -6.35
CA SER A 149 1.17 -14.18 -6.31
C SER A 149 1.10 -13.63 -4.88
N PRO A 150 1.76 -12.48 -4.63
CA PRO A 150 1.79 -11.85 -3.30
C PRO A 150 0.40 -11.42 -2.86
N ALA A 151 0.23 -11.18 -1.56
CA ALA A 151 -1.04 -10.78 -0.99
C ALA A 151 -1.56 -9.44 -1.55
N TRP A 152 -0.64 -8.51 -1.82
CA TRP A 152 -0.97 -7.16 -2.28
C TRP A 152 -0.62 -6.95 -3.75
N CYS A 153 -1.48 -6.19 -4.42
CA CYS A 153 -1.23 -5.59 -5.73
C CYS A 153 -1.39 -4.07 -5.62
N ILE A 154 -0.45 -3.33 -6.20
CA ILE A 154 -0.45 -1.87 -6.29
C ILE A 154 -0.66 -1.52 -7.77
N PRO A 155 -1.89 -1.17 -8.19
CA PRO A 155 -2.19 -0.82 -9.56
C PRO A 155 -1.53 0.51 -9.97
N ASP A 156 -1.29 0.69 -11.27
CA ASP A 156 -0.93 2.00 -11.81
C ASP A 156 -2.04 3.02 -11.55
N SER A 157 -1.66 4.29 -11.37
CA SER A 157 -2.59 5.41 -11.15
C SER A 157 -3.74 5.54 -12.16
N LYS A 158 -3.61 4.95 -13.36
CA LYS A 158 -4.66 4.96 -14.40
C LYS A 158 -5.69 3.84 -14.25
N MET A 159 -5.48 2.88 -13.35
CA MET A 159 -6.33 1.70 -13.20
C MET A 159 -7.56 1.98 -12.34
N GLY A 160 -7.50 2.96 -11.44
CA GLY A 160 -8.59 3.28 -10.52
C GLY A 160 -8.12 3.16 -9.08
N PRO A 161 -8.14 1.95 -8.47
CA PRO A 161 -7.74 1.75 -7.08
C PRO A 161 -6.25 1.96 -6.87
N ASP A 162 -5.87 2.40 -5.67
CA ASP A 162 -4.48 2.55 -5.27
C ASP A 162 -3.90 1.24 -4.72
N LEU A 163 -4.73 0.42 -4.05
CA LEU A 163 -4.33 -0.89 -3.52
C LEU A 163 -5.40 -1.95 -3.79
N MET A 164 -4.95 -3.20 -3.95
CA MET A 164 -5.80 -4.38 -4.06
C MET A 164 -5.25 -5.51 -3.20
N THR A 165 -6.12 -6.23 -2.49
CA THR A 165 -5.73 -7.41 -1.72
C THR A 165 -6.85 -8.44 -1.67
N ARG A 166 -6.48 -9.69 -1.35
CA ARG A 166 -7.43 -10.78 -1.19
C ARG A 166 -7.53 -11.14 0.27
N ILE A 167 -8.75 -11.35 0.73
CA ILE A 167 -9.02 -11.89 2.05
C ILE A 167 -9.79 -13.20 1.93
N LYS A 168 -9.53 -14.10 2.87
CA LYS A 168 -10.30 -15.30 3.11
C LYS A 168 -11.13 -15.11 4.38
N LEU A 169 -12.43 -15.33 4.26
CA LEU A 169 -13.37 -15.27 5.38
C LEU A 169 -13.35 -16.58 6.19
N SER A 170 -13.84 -16.53 7.43
CA SER A 170 -13.98 -17.74 8.29
C SER A 170 -14.80 -18.85 7.65
N ASN A 171 -15.82 -18.50 6.85
CA ASN A 171 -16.62 -19.47 6.08
C ASN A 171 -15.94 -20.01 4.80
N GLY A 172 -14.66 -19.68 4.56
CA GLY A 172 -13.86 -20.16 3.44
C GLY A 172 -14.02 -19.39 2.13
N ASN A 173 -14.98 -18.46 2.04
CA ASN A 173 -15.13 -17.60 0.88
C ASN A 173 -13.97 -16.60 0.76
N ASN A 174 -13.68 -16.18 -0.47
CA ASN A 174 -12.68 -15.16 -0.75
C ASN A 174 -13.33 -13.86 -1.25
N ILE A 175 -12.78 -12.73 -0.83
CA ILE A 175 -13.21 -11.39 -1.24
C ILE A 175 -12.00 -10.61 -1.73
N LEU A 176 -12.21 -9.84 -2.79
CA LEU A 176 -11.25 -8.86 -3.29
C LEU A 176 -11.55 -7.51 -2.63
N ILE A 177 -10.62 -7.01 -1.82
CA ILE A 177 -10.68 -5.65 -1.31
C ILE A 177 -9.96 -4.74 -2.31
N VAL A 178 -10.64 -3.69 -2.74
CA VAL A 178 -10.06 -2.60 -3.54
C VAL A 178 -10.09 -1.32 -2.72
N VAL A 179 -8.97 -0.63 -2.64
CA VAL A 179 -8.80 0.52 -1.75
C VAL A 179 -8.45 1.76 -2.56
N GLN A 180 -9.13 2.87 -2.26
CA GLN A 180 -8.69 4.21 -2.63
C GLN A 180 -8.22 4.93 -1.37
N ALA A 181 -6.95 5.30 -1.34
CA ALA A 181 -6.36 6.11 -0.29
C ALA A 181 -6.34 7.58 -0.70
N LYS A 182 -6.82 8.47 0.18
CA LYS A 182 -6.77 9.92 -0.02
C LYS A 182 -6.06 10.59 1.15
N CYS A 183 -4.88 11.14 0.90
CA CYS A 183 -4.22 12.03 1.85
C CYS A 183 -4.45 13.48 1.44
N TRP A 184 -5.14 14.25 2.27
CA TRP A 184 -5.33 15.69 2.06
C TRP A 184 -4.37 16.49 2.92
N GLY A 185 -3.82 17.58 2.37
CA GLY A 185 -2.98 18.51 3.13
C GLY A 185 -3.80 19.34 4.09
N VAL A 186 -3.35 19.48 5.34
CA VAL A 186 -4.02 20.25 6.40
C VAL A 186 -4.20 21.73 6.00
N ALA A 187 -3.27 22.26 5.21
CA ALA A 187 -3.21 23.69 4.91
C ALA A 187 -4.38 24.26 4.07
N THR A 188 -5.20 23.41 3.42
CA THR A 188 -6.17 23.89 2.41
C THR A 188 -7.64 23.66 2.76
N SER A 189 -7.96 22.95 3.85
CA SER A 189 -9.34 22.55 4.15
C SER A 189 -9.79 23.01 5.53
N LYS A 190 -10.74 23.96 5.58
CA LYS A 190 -11.50 24.30 6.80
C LYS A 190 -12.56 23.24 7.17
N GLY A 191 -12.73 22.20 6.35
CA GLY A 191 -13.77 21.18 6.51
C GLY A 191 -13.28 19.96 7.28
N VAL A 192 -14.20 19.29 7.98
CA VAL A 192 -13.97 18.00 8.67
C VAL A 192 -14.02 16.81 7.70
N SER A 193 -14.67 17.00 6.54
CA SER A 193 -14.90 15.97 5.54
C SER A 193 -14.25 16.30 4.19
N LEU A 194 -13.95 15.25 3.42
CA LEU A 194 -13.52 15.41 2.03
C LEU A 194 -14.62 16.11 1.22
N PRO A 195 -14.25 17.02 0.29
CA PRO A 195 -15.21 17.61 -0.63
C PRO A 195 -16.04 16.54 -1.35
N ALA A 196 -17.31 16.84 -1.63
CA ALA A 196 -18.22 15.89 -2.30
C ALA A 196 -17.69 15.42 -3.66
N SER A 197 -17.03 16.30 -4.42
CA SER A 197 -16.40 15.97 -5.70
C SER A 197 -15.25 14.96 -5.55
N GLU A 198 -14.39 15.15 -4.55
CA GLU A 198 -13.27 14.26 -4.25
C GLU A 198 -13.75 12.91 -3.73
N THR A 199 -14.76 12.94 -2.86
CA THR A 199 -15.44 11.74 -2.37
C THR A 199 -16.05 10.94 -3.52
N ALA A 200 -16.81 11.60 -4.40
CA ALA A 200 -17.38 10.97 -5.59
C ALA A 200 -16.29 10.43 -6.52
N SER A 201 -15.18 11.14 -6.69
CA SER A 201 -14.02 10.70 -7.48
C SER A 201 -13.42 9.41 -6.91
N ALA A 202 -13.18 9.37 -5.60
CA ALA A 202 -12.65 8.21 -4.90
C ALA A 202 -13.58 6.98 -4.97
N ILE A 203 -14.90 7.17 -4.93
CA ILE A 203 -15.85 6.06 -5.10
C ILE A 203 -15.81 5.52 -6.53
N ARG A 204 -15.76 6.41 -7.52
CA ARG A 204 -15.75 6.02 -8.95
C ARG A 204 -14.48 5.28 -9.34
N SER A 205 -13.33 5.60 -8.74
CA SER A 205 -12.08 4.89 -9.02
C SER A 205 -12.12 3.45 -8.51
N LEU A 206 -12.99 3.16 -7.53
CA LEU A 206 -13.25 1.80 -7.03
C LEU A 206 -14.33 1.04 -7.79
N THR A 207 -15.00 1.67 -8.77
CA THR A 207 -15.99 1.02 -9.62
C THR A 207 -15.30 0.33 -10.81
N PRO A 208 -15.30 -1.02 -10.91
CA PRO A 208 -14.59 -1.75 -11.96
C PRO A 208 -14.95 -1.30 -13.38
N SER A 209 -16.22 -1.02 -13.66
CA SER A 209 -16.66 -0.55 -14.98
C SER A 209 -16.02 0.78 -15.41
N ARG A 210 -15.47 1.55 -14.45
CA ARG A 210 -14.77 2.82 -14.65
C ARG A 210 -13.26 2.71 -14.61
N TRP A 211 -12.69 1.55 -14.33
CA TRP A 211 -11.25 1.33 -14.40
C TRP A 211 -10.73 1.62 -15.81
N PHE A 212 -9.60 2.31 -15.90
CA PHE A 212 -9.03 2.83 -17.14
C PHE A 212 -9.93 3.82 -17.91
N SER A 213 -10.97 4.40 -17.30
CA SER A 213 -11.84 5.37 -17.97
C SER A 213 -11.09 6.63 -18.44
N GLU A 214 -10.11 7.11 -17.67
CA GLU A 214 -9.24 8.23 -18.10
C GLU A 214 -8.36 7.86 -19.28
N THR A 215 -7.80 6.64 -19.26
CA THR A 215 -7.04 6.10 -20.40
C THR A 215 -7.92 5.99 -21.65
N ARG A 216 -9.20 5.58 -21.48
CA ARG A 216 -10.19 5.58 -22.56
C ARG A 216 -10.45 6.99 -23.08
N ARG A 217 -10.57 8.01 -22.21
CA ARG A 217 -10.81 9.41 -22.60
C ARG A 217 -9.62 10.07 -23.30
N ARG A 218 -8.41 9.98 -22.74
CA ARG A 218 -7.20 10.60 -23.31
C ARG A 218 -6.81 9.96 -24.65
N ASN A 219 -7.00 8.65 -24.81
CA ASN A 219 -6.76 7.95 -26.07
C ASN A 219 -7.92 8.03 -27.07
N MET A 220 -8.97 8.82 -26.80
CA MET A 220 -9.97 9.14 -27.85
C MET A 220 -9.40 10.11 -28.89
N GLY A 221 -8.32 10.83 -28.57
CA GLY A 221 -7.53 11.60 -29.57
C GLY A 221 -6.49 10.76 -30.34
N LYS A 222 -6.17 9.55 -29.86
CA LYS A 222 -5.21 8.62 -30.48
C LYS A 222 -5.76 7.21 -30.34
N ILE A 223 -6.44 6.70 -31.38
CA ILE A 223 -7.12 5.38 -31.46
C ILE A 223 -6.61 4.43 -30.36
N ALA A 224 -7.28 4.42 -29.20
CA ALA A 224 -7.00 3.43 -28.17
C ALA A 224 -7.03 2.06 -28.87
N THR A 225 -5.87 1.39 -28.92
CA THR A 225 -5.73 0.24 -29.80
C THR A 225 -6.80 -0.78 -29.44
N LYS A 226 -7.45 -1.39 -30.44
CA LYS A 226 -8.45 -2.46 -30.25
C LYS A 226 -7.94 -3.50 -29.24
N LYS A 227 -6.62 -3.76 -29.27
CA LYS A 227 -5.87 -4.58 -28.31
C LYS A 227 -6.03 -4.14 -26.85
N GLN A 228 -5.86 -2.86 -26.52
CA GLN A 228 -6.01 -2.36 -25.15
C GLN A 228 -7.44 -2.51 -24.63
N LYS A 229 -8.45 -2.21 -25.46
CA LYS A 229 -9.87 -2.43 -25.09
C LYS A 229 -10.15 -3.90 -24.78
N THR A 230 -9.61 -4.82 -25.59
CA THR A 230 -9.71 -6.27 -25.35
C THR A 230 -9.05 -6.68 -24.04
N ARG A 231 -7.84 -6.18 -23.74
CA ARG A 231 -7.14 -6.46 -22.46
C ARG A 231 -7.94 -5.98 -21.25
N ILE A 232 -8.46 -4.75 -21.29
CA ILE A 232 -9.30 -4.21 -20.20
C ILE A 232 -10.57 -5.06 -20.04
N LYS A 233 -11.24 -5.44 -21.13
CA LYS A 233 -12.45 -6.28 -21.07
C LYS A 233 -12.15 -7.65 -20.43
N LYS A 234 -11.02 -8.28 -20.81
CA LYS A 234 -10.55 -9.54 -20.23
C LYS A 234 -10.31 -9.39 -18.73
N MET A 235 -9.61 -8.33 -18.32
CA MET A 235 -9.33 -8.08 -16.90
C MET A 235 -10.62 -7.88 -16.11
N LEU A 236 -11.56 -7.07 -16.60
CA LEU A 236 -12.85 -6.87 -15.94
C LEU A 236 -13.66 -8.16 -15.82
N SER A 237 -13.57 -9.05 -16.81
CA SER A 237 -14.21 -10.38 -16.74
C SER A 237 -13.62 -11.27 -15.65
N VAL A 238 -12.31 -11.15 -15.37
CA VAL A 238 -11.67 -11.87 -14.26
C VAL A 238 -12.06 -11.22 -12.92
N VAL A 239 -12.04 -9.89 -12.83
CA VAL A 239 -12.42 -9.16 -11.63
C VAL A 239 -13.87 -9.44 -11.23
N SER A 240 -14.79 -9.56 -12.20
CA SER A 240 -16.19 -9.87 -11.94
C SER A 240 -16.44 -11.28 -11.38
N SER A 241 -15.45 -12.18 -11.41
CA SER A 241 -15.58 -13.49 -10.73
C SER A 241 -15.33 -13.42 -9.23
N PHE A 242 -14.96 -12.24 -8.70
CA PHE A 242 -14.73 -12.03 -7.26
C PHE A 242 -15.87 -11.23 -6.66
N LYS A 243 -16.21 -11.53 -5.40
CA LYS A 243 -16.95 -10.59 -4.55
C LYS A 243 -16.01 -9.44 -4.20
N ILE A 244 -16.46 -8.22 -4.39
CA ILE A 244 -15.63 -7.02 -4.19
C ILE A 244 -16.11 -6.26 -2.96
N LEU A 245 -15.17 -5.83 -2.12
CA LEU A 245 -15.38 -4.80 -1.11
C LEU A 245 -14.62 -3.54 -1.55
N ARG A 246 -15.35 -2.45 -1.79
CA ARG A 246 -14.78 -1.16 -2.14
C ARG A 246 -14.52 -0.37 -0.85
N VAL A 247 -13.29 0.08 -0.64
CA VAL A 247 -12.91 0.78 0.58
C VAL A 247 -12.32 2.14 0.24
N VAL A 248 -12.88 3.21 0.80
CA VAL A 248 -12.25 4.53 0.78
C VAL A 248 -11.60 4.77 2.14
N VAL A 249 -10.30 4.99 2.15
CA VAL A 249 -9.55 5.41 3.33
C VAL A 249 -9.02 6.81 3.09
N ALA A 250 -9.18 7.69 4.08
CA ALA A 250 -8.70 9.06 3.95
C ALA A 250 -8.12 9.58 5.25
N ALA A 251 -7.15 10.48 5.12
CA ALA A 251 -6.56 11.22 6.23
C ALA A 251 -6.18 12.64 5.80
N PRO A 252 -6.29 13.63 6.69
CA PRO A 252 -6.96 13.55 7.99
C PRO A 252 -8.49 13.62 7.91
N LEU A 253 -9.03 13.94 6.72
CA LEU A 253 -10.45 14.13 6.50
C LEU A 253 -11.16 12.79 6.35
N VAL A 254 -12.43 12.75 6.74
CA VAL A 254 -13.28 11.56 6.56
C VAL A 254 -14.05 11.68 5.24
N PRO A 255 -14.13 10.61 4.41
CA PRO A 255 -15.00 10.61 3.23
C PRO A 255 -16.46 10.71 3.68
N ASN A 256 -17.20 11.71 3.18
CA ASN A 256 -18.62 11.85 3.47
C ASN A 256 -19.45 11.00 2.48
N LEU A 257 -19.53 9.70 2.73
CA LEU A 257 -20.27 8.78 1.87
C LEU A 257 -21.80 8.91 2.01
N ASP A 258 -22.28 9.50 3.11
CA ASP A 258 -23.68 9.83 3.35
C ASP A 258 -24.11 11.18 2.73
N SER A 259 -23.23 11.79 1.93
CA SER A 259 -23.53 13.06 1.27
C SER A 259 -24.80 12.94 0.41
N THR A 260 -25.74 13.87 0.61
CA THR A 260 -26.96 13.99 -0.19
C THR A 260 -26.71 14.58 -1.58
N THR A 261 -25.46 14.95 -1.89
CA THR A 261 -25.11 15.48 -3.20
C THR A 261 -25.29 14.42 -4.29
N SER A 262 -25.85 14.84 -5.43
CA SER A 262 -26.10 13.94 -6.57
C SER A 262 -24.83 13.25 -7.03
N GLN A 263 -23.69 13.94 -7.04
CA GLN A 263 -22.41 13.38 -7.49
C GLN A 263 -21.95 12.18 -6.67
N VAL A 264 -22.11 12.21 -5.34
CA VAL A 264 -21.75 11.10 -4.45
C VAL A 264 -22.77 9.98 -4.60
N GLN A 265 -24.06 10.31 -4.57
CA GLN A 265 -25.14 9.32 -4.75
C GLN A 265 -25.04 8.56 -6.07
N ASP A 266 -24.75 9.24 -7.17
CA ASP A 266 -24.53 8.65 -8.49
C ASP A 266 -23.29 7.75 -8.52
N ALA A 267 -22.23 8.13 -7.81
CA ALA A 267 -21.02 7.30 -7.70
C ALA A 267 -21.30 6.01 -6.91
N ILE A 268 -22.07 6.08 -5.82
CA ILE A 268 -22.42 4.90 -5.03
C ILE A 268 -23.40 4.00 -5.78
N LYS A 269 -24.35 4.56 -6.54
CA LYS A 269 -25.31 3.80 -7.36
C LYS A 269 -24.70 3.18 -8.63
N ALA A 270 -23.48 3.58 -9.02
CA ALA A 270 -22.85 3.08 -10.24
C ALA A 270 -22.35 1.62 -10.13
N ASP A 271 -22.38 1.03 -8.93
CA ASP A 271 -21.94 -0.35 -8.69
C ASP A 271 -22.61 -0.91 -7.42
N GLU A 272 -23.02 -2.17 -7.45
CA GLU A 272 -23.72 -2.84 -6.35
C GLU A 272 -22.77 -3.44 -5.28
N SER A 273 -21.47 -3.50 -5.55
CA SER A 273 -20.50 -4.05 -4.60
C SER A 273 -20.50 -3.23 -3.29
N PRO A 274 -20.45 -3.85 -2.10
CA PRO A 274 -20.41 -3.11 -0.84
C PRO A 274 -19.32 -2.04 -0.81
N LEU A 275 -19.67 -0.89 -0.25
CA LEU A 275 -18.78 0.26 -0.11
C LEU A 275 -18.61 0.55 1.38
N ALA A 276 -17.38 0.75 1.82
CA ALA A 276 -17.06 1.01 3.20
C ALA A 276 -15.98 2.11 3.35
N THR A 277 -15.90 2.66 4.56
CA THR A 277 -14.74 3.42 5.04
C THR A 277 -14.08 2.70 6.21
N ILE A 278 -12.88 3.12 6.56
CA ILE A 278 -12.20 2.71 7.80
C ILE A 278 -11.90 3.96 8.62
N ASP A 279 -12.14 3.90 9.94
CA ASP A 279 -11.78 4.98 10.85
C ASP A 279 -10.25 5.08 10.96
N LEU A 280 -9.73 6.31 10.96
CA LEU A 280 -8.32 6.58 11.19
C LEU A 280 -7.83 6.04 12.54
N ALA A 281 -8.73 5.91 13.54
CA ALA A 281 -8.42 5.28 14.81
C ALA A 281 -8.01 3.81 14.65
N HIS A 282 -8.68 3.04 13.78
CA HIS A 282 -8.28 1.67 13.47
C HIS A 282 -6.94 1.62 12.75
N ILE A 283 -6.72 2.53 11.80
CA ILE A 283 -5.42 2.67 11.13
C ILE A 283 -4.31 2.96 12.15
N ALA A 284 -4.54 3.90 13.07
CA ALA A 284 -3.58 4.24 14.12
C ALA A 284 -3.33 3.06 15.09
N GLN A 285 -4.38 2.34 15.49
CA GLN A 285 -4.26 1.14 16.34
C GLN A 285 -3.34 0.09 15.72
N ALA A 286 -3.31 -0.05 14.40
CA ALA A 286 -2.40 -0.98 13.75
C ALA A 286 -0.91 -0.68 14.04
N PHE A 287 -0.56 0.56 14.39
CA PHE A 287 0.81 0.97 14.69
C PHE A 287 1.11 1.06 16.19
N SER A 288 0.13 0.90 17.10
CA SER A 288 0.38 1.07 18.54
C SER A 288 1.31 0.00 19.13
N GLU A 289 1.41 -1.14 18.46
CA GLU A 289 2.25 -2.29 18.85
C GLU A 289 3.59 -2.35 18.09
N ILE A 290 3.86 -1.40 17.19
CA ILE A 290 5.12 -1.34 16.44
C ILE A 290 6.13 -0.50 17.23
N PRO A 291 7.39 -0.95 17.39
CA PRO A 291 8.46 -0.09 17.92
C PRO A 291 8.50 1.25 17.17
N ASP A 292 8.50 2.36 17.90
CA ASP A 292 8.41 3.72 17.37
C ASP A 292 7.11 4.08 16.61
N GLY A 293 6.12 3.18 16.57
CA GLY A 293 4.85 3.41 15.88
C GLY A 293 3.99 4.53 16.50
N HIS A 294 4.26 4.91 17.76
CA HIS A 294 3.62 6.04 18.43
C HIS A 294 3.79 7.36 17.68
N GLU A 295 4.88 7.55 16.93
CA GLU A 295 5.10 8.75 16.12
C GLU A 295 4.19 8.78 14.89
N ILE A 296 3.95 7.63 14.25
CA ILE A 296 2.96 7.50 13.17
C ILE A 296 1.57 7.82 13.73
N VAL A 297 1.21 7.22 14.87
CA VAL A 297 -0.07 7.49 15.55
C VAL A 297 -0.22 8.97 15.86
N ARG A 298 0.82 9.59 16.43
CA ARG A 298 0.85 11.03 16.71
C ARG A 298 0.63 11.82 15.44
N ARG A 299 1.29 11.48 14.33
CA ARG A 299 1.15 12.19 13.05
C ARG A 299 -0.23 12.04 12.42
N LEU A 300 -0.85 10.87 12.51
CA LEU A 300 -2.21 10.62 12.04
C LEU A 300 -3.24 11.38 12.90
N ASN A 301 -3.06 11.40 14.22
CA ASN A 301 -3.96 12.07 15.16
C ASN A 301 -3.78 13.59 15.21
N TRP A 302 -2.54 14.09 15.09
CA TRP A 302 -2.22 15.53 15.10
C TRP A 302 -3.06 16.28 14.07
N LYS A 303 -3.11 15.74 12.86
CA LYS A 303 -3.88 16.33 11.76
C LYS A 303 -5.40 16.33 12.01
N ARG A 304 -5.92 15.53 12.95
CA ARG A 304 -7.33 15.53 13.36
C ARG A 304 -7.61 16.58 14.43
N GLY A 305 -6.72 16.76 15.40
CA GLY A 305 -6.87 17.68 16.52
C GLY A 305 -6.85 19.16 16.11
N GLU A 306 -5.96 19.56 15.21
CA GLU A 306 -5.91 20.94 14.69
C GLU A 306 -7.22 21.35 14.01
N ASN A 307 -7.86 20.43 13.29
CA ASN A 307 -9.13 20.70 12.61
C ASN A 307 -10.30 20.92 13.58
N MET A 308 -10.27 20.30 14.77
CA MET A 308 -11.35 20.46 15.76
C MET A 308 -11.25 21.77 16.54
N MET A 309 -10.03 22.27 16.81
CA MET A 309 -9.84 23.52 17.54
C MET A 309 -10.04 24.78 16.67
N GLY A 310 -9.97 24.67 15.35
CA GLY A 310 -10.19 25.79 14.42
C GLY A 310 -11.63 25.98 13.94
N ALA A 311 -12.57 25.13 14.37
CA ALA A 311 -13.95 25.10 13.89
C ALA A 311 -14.99 25.62 14.91
N SER A 312 -14.54 26.14 16.06
CA SER A 312 -15.37 26.75 17.11
C SER A 312 -15.59 28.24 16.88
#